data_AF-A7SHJ7-F1
#
_entry.id   AF-A7SHJ7-F1
#
_cell.length_a   1.000
_cell.length_b   1.000
_cell.length_c   1.000
_cell.angle_alpha   90.00
_cell.angle_beta   90.00
_cell.angle_gamma   90.00
#
_symmetry.space_group_name_H-M   'P 1'
#
loop_
_entity.id
_entity.type
_entity.pdbx_description
1 polymer ?
#
loop_
_entity_poly.entity_id
_entity_poly.type
_entity_poly.pdbx_seq_one_letter_code
_entity_poly.pdbx_strand_id
1 'polypeptide(L)'
;MPYKRYMLSHTHSAINSKTMGTSDSRQGKESDELQSPPNYLCVTAVKPATIHLINGGKDEQIIIQEAITESWEQGIKDETPQKHGHSWTLQEFPFGYNKQGFYCPAREIRVLSKIIQSLDKNGWLLAGVADLSRRFVFSQWFFIRGSGQHSELDYPCVSLSSVDTILFVNIPSQFYARIKELILKYWDKGIKESKEEENTLELQLKGKPWHGKILSMPARLLMTQLFGLFHRKYNLELYCRLNLRCKADSFLFRPKVKESKDENTFMGICLYGKSGVLIIDAQSEAITIVRKVLQETWMWRGGIKDEKEYVACYGFTLAGSPWWSRKRKQSAMSRLVICRLIEELQSSSWKIITGAAFSKHSMNKDMLVFQKCKPMNVSSMCLCPVGANKLRLVNATSEIFATVRELIQTHWPTRIKRERRYRTPAAFLEFKLNGKPWSGKTTDSFSASNMMCYIMQELQRQGWKLALSADIAAKYMYPGEDDDDDDDDNYAIDVQSLWFVNQSRVASTSGKEDDSLFGEENPSTTFLTETTAVR
;
A
#
# COMPACT_ATOMS: atom_id res chain seq x y z
N MET A 1 15.61 25.76 37.35
CA MET A 1 15.76 24.36 37.80
C MET A 1 16.47 23.57 36.72
N PRO A 2 17.70 23.07 36.93
CA PRO A 2 18.43 22.34 35.91
C PRO A 2 18.27 20.82 36.09
N TYR A 3 17.97 20.12 34.98
CA TYR A 3 17.88 18.67 34.91
C TYR A 3 19.29 18.04 34.94
N LYS A 4 19.49 17.08 35.86
CA LYS A 4 20.72 16.31 36.04
C LYS A 4 20.92 15.30 34.90
N ARG A 5 22.12 15.33 34.29
CA ARG A 5 22.71 14.27 33.47
C ARG A 5 23.03 13.06 34.35
N TYR A 6 22.63 11.86 33.93
CA TYR A 6 23.29 10.62 34.32
C TYR A 6 24.15 10.15 33.15
N MET A 7 25.47 10.24 33.33
CA MET A 7 26.45 9.44 32.59
C MET A 7 26.68 8.16 33.40
N LEU A 8 26.56 7.00 32.77
CA LEU A 8 27.08 5.75 33.32
C LEU A 8 28.36 5.37 32.56
N SER A 9 29.43 5.34 33.34
CA SER A 9 30.79 4.98 32.98
C SER A 9 30.95 3.48 32.76
N HIS A 10 31.89 3.15 31.88
CA HIS A 10 32.42 1.81 31.66
C HIS A 10 33.06 1.24 32.94
N THR A 11 32.87 -0.06 33.17
CA THR A 11 33.78 -0.87 33.98
C THR A 11 34.05 -2.20 33.30
N HIS A 12 35.35 -2.48 33.13
CA HIS A 12 35.93 -3.77 32.78
C HIS A 12 35.71 -4.79 33.90
N SER A 13 35.43 -6.04 33.53
CA SER A 13 35.69 -7.26 34.32
C SER A 13 35.51 -8.46 33.40
N ALA A 14 36.60 -9.03 32.89
CA ALA A 14 37.36 -10.13 33.46
C ALA A 14 36.86 -11.51 32.98
N ILE A 15 37.77 -12.14 32.24
CA ILE A 15 37.73 -13.48 31.67
C ILE A 15 37.59 -14.51 32.81
N ASN A 16 36.68 -15.48 32.65
CA ASN A 16 36.82 -16.77 33.30
C ASN A 16 36.38 -17.90 32.36
N SER A 17 37.18 -18.97 32.43
CA SER A 17 37.25 -20.09 31.52
C SER A 17 36.63 -21.35 32.13
N LYS A 18 36.36 -22.34 31.26
CA LYS A 18 35.90 -23.73 31.49
C LYS A 18 34.38 -23.85 31.72
N THR A 19 33.67 -24.80 31.11
CA THR A 19 34.01 -26.22 30.88
C THR A 19 33.28 -26.80 29.66
N MET A 20 33.91 -27.81 29.04
CA MET A 20 33.43 -28.64 27.94
C MET A 20 32.14 -29.40 28.29
N GLY A 21 31.22 -29.49 27.32
CA GLY A 21 30.07 -30.39 27.32
C GLY A 21 29.82 -30.89 25.90
N THR A 22 29.77 -32.20 25.76
CA THR A 22 29.86 -33.03 24.56
C THR A 22 28.79 -32.76 23.49
N SER A 23 29.26 -32.66 22.25
CA SER A 23 28.48 -32.66 21.01
C SER A 23 27.88 -34.04 20.74
N ASP A 24 26.56 -34.10 20.58
CA ASP A 24 25.88 -35.27 20.00
C ASP A 24 25.40 -34.90 18.60
N SER A 25 25.92 -35.63 17.63
CA SER A 25 25.85 -35.34 16.20
C SER A 25 24.69 -36.11 15.56
N ARG A 26 23.66 -35.38 15.12
CA ARG A 26 22.70 -35.86 14.11
C ARG A 26 22.76 -34.94 12.91
N GLN A 27 23.66 -35.27 11.99
CA GLN A 27 23.63 -34.74 10.62
C GLN A 27 22.45 -35.35 9.89
N GLY A 28 21.33 -34.63 9.86
CA GLY A 28 20.34 -34.79 8.81
C GLY A 28 20.84 -34.03 7.58
N LYS A 29 21.20 -34.74 6.51
CA LYS A 29 21.34 -34.15 5.18
C LYS A 29 19.94 -33.76 4.69
N GLU A 30 19.50 -32.54 5.00
CA GLU A 30 18.50 -31.89 4.17
C GLU A 30 19.22 -31.43 2.89
N SER A 31 18.97 -32.16 1.81
CA SER A 31 19.24 -31.66 0.47
C SER A 31 18.33 -30.46 0.23
N ASP A 32 18.86 -29.27 0.43
CA ASP A 32 18.31 -28.02 -0.10
C ASP A 32 18.30 -28.13 -1.64
N GLU A 33 17.29 -28.82 -2.20
CA GLU A 33 16.87 -28.54 -3.57
C GLU A 33 16.39 -27.10 -3.58
N LEU A 34 17.31 -26.20 -3.93
CA LEU A 34 17.06 -24.77 -4.05
C LEU A 34 16.01 -24.58 -5.15
N GLN A 35 14.73 -24.54 -4.77
CA GLN A 35 13.64 -24.17 -5.67
C GLN A 35 14.05 -22.89 -6.40
N SER A 36 13.81 -22.86 -7.71
CA SER A 36 14.16 -21.72 -8.54
C SER A 36 13.61 -20.43 -7.92
N PRO A 37 14.40 -19.35 -7.85
CA PRO A 37 13.93 -18.08 -7.31
C PRO A 37 12.66 -17.63 -8.05
N PRO A 38 11.78 -16.86 -7.39
CA PRO A 38 10.59 -16.39 -8.05
C PRO A 38 11.00 -15.47 -9.20
N ASN A 39 10.21 -15.47 -10.27
CA ASN A 39 10.27 -14.47 -11.36
C ASN A 39 9.80 -13.08 -10.89
N TYR A 40 9.91 -12.81 -9.59
CA TYR A 40 9.59 -11.57 -8.92
C TYR A 40 10.76 -11.14 -8.07
N LEU A 41 11.09 -9.85 -8.14
CA LEU A 41 11.95 -9.20 -7.17
C LEU A 41 11.18 -8.13 -6.41
N CYS A 42 11.72 -7.76 -5.25
CA CYS A 42 11.22 -6.64 -4.47
C CYS A 42 12.37 -5.69 -4.15
N VAL A 43 12.14 -4.40 -4.37
CA VAL A 43 13.03 -3.33 -3.91
C VAL A 43 12.32 -2.54 -2.82
N THR A 44 13.04 -2.14 -1.77
CA THR A 44 12.49 -1.27 -0.72
C THR A 44 13.57 -0.37 -0.15
N ALA A 45 13.20 0.87 0.16
CA ALA A 45 14.02 1.74 1.00
C ALA A 45 13.76 1.45 2.48
N VAL A 46 14.81 1.59 3.30
CA VAL A 46 14.78 1.35 4.75
C VAL A 46 15.53 2.45 5.48
N LYS A 47 14.93 2.95 6.55
CA LYS A 47 15.52 3.97 7.42
C LYS A 47 16.80 3.43 8.09
N PRO A 48 17.85 4.26 8.21
CA PRO A 48 17.88 5.65 7.76
C PRO A 48 18.45 5.83 6.33
N ALA A 49 19.08 4.82 5.74
CA ALA A 49 19.90 5.01 4.54
C ALA A 49 20.04 3.77 3.65
N THR A 50 19.23 2.72 3.86
CA THR A 50 19.46 1.42 3.22
C THR A 50 18.46 1.17 2.10
N ILE A 51 18.91 0.53 1.03
CA ILE A 51 18.08 -0.01 -0.05
C ILE A 51 18.26 -1.53 -0.03
N HIS A 52 17.15 -2.27 0.05
CA HIS A 52 17.15 -3.73 -0.07
C HIS A 52 16.65 -4.15 -1.44
N LEU A 53 17.37 -5.10 -2.05
CA LEU A 53 16.91 -5.94 -3.14
C LEU A 53 16.62 -7.33 -2.59
N ILE A 54 15.46 -7.88 -2.93
CA ILE A 54 14.99 -9.20 -2.50
C ILE A 54 14.68 -10.00 -3.76
N ASN A 55 15.19 -11.24 -3.82
CA ASN A 55 15.09 -12.15 -4.95
C ASN A 55 15.69 -11.64 -6.27
N GLY A 56 16.65 -10.71 -6.22
CA GLY A 56 17.44 -10.29 -7.39
C GLY A 56 18.80 -10.96 -7.45
N GLY A 57 19.23 -11.31 -8.67
CA GLY A 57 20.53 -11.90 -8.96
C GLY A 57 21.63 -10.85 -9.10
N LYS A 58 22.78 -11.27 -9.64
CA LYS A 58 23.94 -10.38 -9.86
C LYS A 58 23.63 -9.26 -10.86
N ASP A 59 22.88 -9.58 -11.90
CA ASP A 59 22.52 -8.59 -12.93
C ASP A 59 21.65 -7.46 -12.33
N GLU A 60 20.65 -7.82 -11.52
CA GLU A 60 19.82 -6.85 -10.81
C GLU A 60 20.60 -6.04 -9.78
N GLN A 61 21.59 -6.65 -9.13
CA GLN A 61 22.49 -5.94 -8.22
C GLN A 61 23.29 -4.86 -8.97
N ILE A 62 23.86 -5.19 -10.13
CA ILE A 62 24.61 -4.25 -10.97
C ILE A 62 23.70 -3.10 -11.41
N ILE A 63 22.50 -3.40 -11.92
CA ILE A 63 21.54 -2.38 -12.36
C ILE A 63 21.22 -1.38 -11.24
N ILE A 64 20.98 -1.87 -10.01
CA ILE A 64 20.66 -1.01 -8.88
C ILE A 64 21.89 -0.22 -8.41
N GLN A 65 23.07 -0.85 -8.37
CA GLN A 65 24.31 -0.21 -7.96
C GLN A 65 24.71 0.93 -8.91
N GLU A 66 24.58 0.71 -10.22
CA GLU A 66 24.79 1.74 -11.25
C GLU A 66 23.79 2.89 -11.08
N ALA A 67 22.49 2.56 -10.93
CA ALA A 67 21.47 3.57 -10.69
C ALA A 67 21.74 4.43 -9.45
N ILE A 68 22.21 3.83 -8.34
CA ILE A 68 22.60 4.55 -7.13
C ILE A 68 23.82 5.45 -7.41
N THR A 69 24.87 4.90 -8.02
CA THR A 69 26.11 5.62 -8.29
C THR A 69 25.89 6.83 -9.19
N GLU A 70 25.00 6.71 -10.18
CA GLU A 70 24.65 7.80 -11.09
C GLU A 70 23.81 8.92 -10.45
N SER A 71 23.08 8.63 -9.38
CA SER A 71 22.04 9.53 -8.85
C SER A 71 22.22 9.95 -7.38
N TRP A 72 23.20 9.36 -6.69
CA TRP A 72 23.55 9.66 -5.31
C TRP A 72 25.05 9.99 -5.22
N GLU A 73 25.37 11.28 -5.38
CA GLU A 73 26.75 11.80 -5.45
C GLU A 73 27.63 11.42 -4.24
N GLN A 74 27.01 11.24 -3.06
CA GLN A 74 27.71 10.86 -1.84
C GLN A 74 28.16 9.39 -1.87
N GLY A 75 27.60 8.58 -2.76
CA GLY A 75 27.98 7.18 -2.98
C GLY A 75 27.44 6.19 -1.94
N ILE A 76 27.87 4.94 -2.10
CA ILE A 76 27.52 3.81 -1.25
C ILE A 76 28.55 3.71 -0.12
N LYS A 77 28.08 3.57 1.12
CA LYS A 77 28.92 3.38 2.31
C LYS A 77 29.29 1.91 2.52
N ASP A 78 28.31 1.02 2.37
CA ASP A 78 28.47 -0.41 2.64
C ASP A 78 27.52 -1.26 1.80
N GLU A 79 27.91 -2.50 1.56
CA GLU A 79 27.15 -3.49 0.79
C GLU A 79 27.11 -4.82 1.55
N THR A 80 25.91 -5.32 1.81
CA THR A 80 25.71 -6.52 2.63
C THR A 80 24.90 -7.57 1.86
N PRO A 81 25.50 -8.73 1.54
CA PRO A 81 24.75 -9.87 1.03
C PRO A 81 23.69 -10.32 2.03
N GLN A 82 22.50 -10.65 1.54
CA GLN A 82 21.39 -11.18 2.33
C GLN A 82 21.04 -12.59 1.85
N LYS A 83 20.45 -13.41 2.73
CA LYS A 83 20.08 -14.80 2.39
C LYS A 83 19.28 -14.92 1.09
N HIS A 84 18.41 -13.94 0.82
CA HIS A 84 17.57 -13.90 -0.38
C HIS A 84 17.70 -12.57 -1.12
N GLY A 85 18.87 -11.95 -1.13
CA GLY A 85 19.07 -10.69 -1.85
C GLY A 85 20.32 -9.91 -1.45
N HIS A 86 20.25 -8.60 -1.56
CA HIS A 86 21.38 -7.70 -1.31
C HIS A 86 20.93 -6.39 -0.68
N SER A 87 21.83 -5.71 0.01
CA SER A 87 21.56 -4.41 0.65
C SER A 87 22.66 -3.42 0.37
N TRP A 88 22.29 -2.20 0.01
CA TRP A 88 23.21 -1.06 -0.10
C TRP A 88 22.87 -0.07 1.01
N THR A 89 23.85 0.27 1.82
CA THR A 89 23.76 1.38 2.77
C THR A 89 24.41 2.59 2.13
N LEU A 90 23.62 3.64 1.89
CA LEU A 90 24.07 4.88 1.29
C LEU A 90 24.88 5.72 2.30
N GLN A 91 25.78 6.55 1.79
CA GLN A 91 26.37 7.61 2.61
C GLN A 91 25.28 8.61 3.04
N GLU A 92 25.47 9.22 4.21
CA GLU A 92 24.50 10.07 4.90
C GLU A 92 23.21 9.35 5.34
N PHE A 93 22.08 10.06 5.42
CA PHE A 93 20.80 9.55 5.92
C PHE A 93 19.64 9.96 5.00
N PRO A 94 19.64 9.55 3.71
CA PRO A 94 18.63 9.96 2.73
C PRO A 94 17.19 9.71 3.22
N PHE A 95 16.99 8.60 3.92
CA PHE A 95 15.66 8.20 4.37
C PHE A 95 15.43 8.43 5.87
N GLY A 96 16.38 9.08 6.54
CA GLY A 96 16.35 9.40 7.96
C GLY A 96 16.12 10.89 8.23
N TYR A 97 16.08 11.25 9.52
CA TYR A 97 16.17 12.65 9.92
C TYR A 97 17.63 13.04 10.05
N ASN A 98 18.10 14.00 9.25
CA ASN A 98 19.41 14.62 9.47
C ASN A 98 19.28 15.65 10.62
N LYS A 99 20.11 15.50 11.67
CA LYS A 99 20.19 16.44 12.81
C LYS A 99 20.58 17.87 12.38
N GLN A 100 21.18 18.03 11.20
CA GLN A 100 21.65 19.31 10.66
C GLN A 100 20.58 20.05 9.83
N GLY A 101 19.38 19.48 9.65
CA GLY A 101 18.26 20.17 8.99
C GLY A 101 18.36 20.33 7.46
N PHE A 102 19.50 19.99 6.84
CA PHE A 102 19.62 19.91 5.39
C PHE A 102 18.88 18.68 4.88
N TYR A 103 17.71 18.93 4.31
CA TYR A 103 16.81 17.89 3.84
C TYR A 103 16.40 18.21 2.39
N CYS A 104 16.73 17.33 1.44
CA CYS A 104 16.51 17.56 0.01
C CYS A 104 15.66 16.43 -0.61
N PRO A 105 14.31 16.54 -0.57
CA PRO A 105 13.40 15.54 -1.15
C PRO A 105 13.70 15.17 -2.59
N ALA A 106 14.22 16.12 -3.37
CA ALA A 106 14.52 15.91 -4.77
C ALA A 106 15.58 14.82 -4.97
N ARG A 107 16.64 14.80 -4.14
CA ARG A 107 17.73 13.82 -4.28
C ARG A 107 17.24 12.39 -4.01
N GLU A 108 16.46 12.20 -2.94
CA GLU A 108 15.93 10.87 -2.61
C GLU A 108 14.91 10.37 -3.63
N ILE A 109 14.11 11.28 -4.19
CA ILE A 109 13.20 10.95 -5.28
C ILE A 109 13.98 10.56 -6.53
N ARG A 110 15.07 11.27 -6.86
CA ARG A 110 15.91 10.97 -8.05
C ARG A 110 16.49 9.57 -7.98
N VAL A 111 17.11 9.18 -6.85
CA VAL A 111 17.69 7.84 -6.72
C VAL A 111 16.67 6.73 -6.85
N LEU A 112 15.50 6.86 -6.21
CA LEU A 112 14.45 5.86 -6.35
C LEU A 112 13.83 5.82 -7.75
N SER A 113 13.62 7.00 -8.36
CA SER A 113 13.09 7.09 -9.72
C SER A 113 14.05 6.45 -10.71
N LYS A 114 15.36 6.67 -10.53
CA LYS A 114 16.41 6.08 -11.35
C LYS A 114 16.48 4.55 -11.20
N ILE A 115 16.41 4.04 -9.96
CA ILE A 115 16.37 2.58 -9.72
C ILE A 115 15.15 1.95 -10.42
N ILE A 116 13.97 2.53 -10.24
CA ILE A 116 12.73 2.03 -10.85
C ILE A 116 12.81 2.07 -12.38
N GLN A 117 13.32 3.17 -12.95
CA GLN A 117 13.49 3.34 -14.39
C GLN A 117 14.54 2.37 -14.96
N SER A 118 15.68 2.18 -14.28
CA SER A 118 16.73 1.27 -14.72
C SER A 118 16.25 -0.19 -14.70
N LEU A 119 15.46 -0.58 -13.71
CA LEU A 119 14.80 -1.89 -13.70
C LEU A 119 13.82 -2.06 -14.86
N ASP A 120 12.95 -1.07 -15.11
CA ASP A 120 11.98 -1.09 -16.22
C ASP A 120 12.69 -1.21 -17.60
N LYS A 121 13.76 -0.44 -17.80
CA LYS A 121 14.62 -0.51 -19.01
C LYS A 121 15.25 -1.89 -19.21
N ASN A 122 15.52 -2.62 -18.13
CA ASN A 122 16.13 -3.95 -18.15
C ASN A 122 15.09 -5.10 -18.08
N GLY A 123 13.83 -4.82 -18.36
CA GLY A 123 12.79 -5.86 -18.44
C GLY A 123 12.18 -6.26 -17.12
N TRP A 124 12.36 -5.48 -16.06
CA TRP A 124 11.66 -5.64 -14.79
C TRP A 124 10.49 -4.67 -14.72
N LEU A 125 9.29 -5.18 -15.02
CA LEU A 125 8.06 -4.40 -15.02
C LEU A 125 7.51 -4.30 -13.61
N LEU A 126 7.13 -3.10 -13.18
CA LEU A 126 6.49 -2.94 -11.88
C LEU A 126 5.13 -3.65 -11.85
N ALA A 127 5.02 -4.67 -11.02
CA ALA A 127 3.81 -5.44 -10.80
C ALA A 127 2.91 -4.82 -9.71
N GLY A 128 3.51 -4.08 -8.77
CA GLY A 128 2.77 -3.55 -7.63
C GLY A 128 3.60 -2.75 -6.64
N VAL A 129 2.92 -1.93 -5.85
CA VAL A 129 3.52 -1.20 -4.70
C VAL A 129 2.68 -1.43 -3.47
N ALA A 130 3.32 -1.66 -2.33
CA ALA A 130 2.65 -1.76 -1.06
C ALA A 130 3.50 -1.22 0.08
N ASP A 131 2.85 -0.75 1.14
CA ASP A 131 3.50 -0.42 2.41
C ASP A 131 3.09 -1.51 3.41
N LEU A 132 3.92 -2.56 3.50
CA LEU A 132 3.67 -3.79 4.27
C LEU A 132 4.33 -3.78 5.65
N SER A 133 5.01 -2.69 5.99
CA SER A 133 5.70 -2.50 7.26
C SER A 133 5.19 -1.27 7.98
N ARG A 134 5.08 -1.37 9.31
CA ARG A 134 4.66 -0.25 10.16
C ARG A 134 5.77 0.76 10.42
N ARG A 135 7.01 0.30 10.49
CA ARG A 135 8.16 1.09 10.92
C ARG A 135 9.36 0.79 10.03
N PHE A 136 10.24 1.79 9.91
CA PHE A 136 11.55 1.78 9.26
C PHE A 136 11.61 1.41 7.77
N VAL A 137 10.81 0.47 7.30
CA VAL A 137 10.71 0.07 5.90
C VAL A 137 9.61 0.90 5.24
N PHE A 138 9.94 1.47 4.09
CA PHE A 138 9.03 2.27 3.27
C PHE A 138 8.22 1.38 2.32
N SER A 139 7.82 1.92 1.16
CA SER A 139 7.16 1.15 0.11
C SER A 139 8.03 0.01 -0.39
N GLN A 140 7.43 -1.17 -0.49
CA GLN A 140 7.92 -2.31 -1.26
C GLN A 140 7.43 -2.18 -2.70
N TRP A 141 8.37 -2.15 -3.65
CA TRP A 141 8.11 -2.17 -5.08
C TRP A 141 8.38 -3.57 -5.62
N PHE A 142 7.32 -4.24 -6.07
CA PHE A 142 7.38 -5.59 -6.61
C PHE A 142 7.46 -5.53 -8.12
N PHE A 143 8.43 -6.22 -8.69
CA PHE A 143 8.67 -6.27 -10.13
C PHE A 143 8.56 -7.70 -10.63
N ILE A 144 8.13 -7.86 -11.87
CA ILE A 144 8.08 -9.13 -12.59
C ILE A 144 8.86 -9.01 -13.89
N ARG A 145 9.50 -10.11 -14.31
CA ARG A 145 10.17 -10.16 -15.61
C ARG A 145 9.17 -9.98 -16.76
N GLY A 146 9.52 -9.13 -17.72
CA GLY A 146 8.74 -8.85 -18.92
C GLY A 146 9.58 -8.20 -20.02
N SER A 147 8.93 -7.69 -21.05
CA SER A 147 9.58 -6.89 -22.09
C SER A 147 9.75 -5.46 -21.59
N GLY A 148 10.99 -5.04 -21.36
CA GLY A 148 11.31 -3.71 -20.85
C GLY A 148 10.84 -2.60 -21.80
N GLN A 149 10.73 -1.39 -21.26
CA GLN A 149 10.44 -0.21 -22.05
C GLN A 149 11.63 0.73 -22.05
N HIS A 150 12.06 1.14 -23.24
CA HIS A 150 13.06 2.18 -23.38
C HIS A 150 12.35 3.53 -23.46
N SER A 151 12.53 4.34 -22.41
CA SER A 151 12.20 5.76 -22.40
C SER A 151 13.49 6.56 -22.23
N GLU A 152 13.70 7.54 -23.11
CA GLU A 152 14.78 8.53 -22.98
C GLU A 152 14.46 9.56 -21.89
N LEU A 153 13.17 9.81 -21.61
CA LEU A 153 12.75 10.70 -20.53
C LEU A 153 12.92 10.03 -19.16
N ASP A 154 13.50 10.79 -18.24
CA ASP A 154 13.46 10.49 -16.80
C ASP A 154 12.03 10.44 -16.31
N TYR A 155 11.78 9.57 -15.33
CA TYR A 155 10.44 9.39 -14.78
C TYR A 155 10.08 10.60 -13.92
N PRO A 156 9.10 11.43 -14.33
CA PRO A 156 8.78 12.64 -13.59
C PRO A 156 8.04 12.29 -12.31
N CYS A 157 8.25 13.05 -11.25
CA CYS A 157 7.66 12.79 -9.95
C CYS A 157 6.97 14.02 -9.36
N VAL A 158 5.83 13.82 -8.70
CA VAL A 158 5.12 14.85 -7.92
C VAL A 158 5.05 14.43 -6.46
N SER A 159 5.63 15.23 -5.59
CA SER A 159 5.75 14.95 -4.17
C SER A 159 5.06 15.99 -3.32
N LEU A 160 4.31 15.53 -2.32
CA LEU A 160 3.71 16.38 -1.28
C LEU A 160 4.73 16.62 -0.16
N SER A 161 5.79 17.37 -0.51
CA SER A 161 7.05 17.46 0.24
C SER A 161 6.88 18.04 1.65
N SER A 162 5.94 18.96 1.84
CA SER A 162 5.63 19.64 3.13
C SER A 162 4.12 19.63 3.44
N VAL A 163 3.65 20.46 4.36
CA VAL A 163 2.23 20.65 4.71
C VAL A 163 1.48 21.52 3.70
N ASP A 164 2.24 22.26 2.90
CA ASP A 164 1.82 23.30 1.97
C ASP A 164 2.62 23.31 0.66
N THR A 165 3.65 22.49 0.53
CA THR A 165 4.51 22.45 -0.67
C THR A 165 4.20 21.26 -1.56
N ILE A 166 4.16 21.51 -2.88
CA ILE A 166 4.26 20.49 -3.93
C ILE A 166 5.64 20.62 -4.57
N LEU A 167 6.39 19.53 -4.62
CA LEU A 167 7.65 19.43 -5.33
C LEU A 167 7.46 18.60 -6.59
N PHE A 168 7.91 19.13 -7.72
CA PHE A 168 7.99 18.43 -8.99
C PHE A 168 9.46 18.13 -9.27
N VAL A 169 9.78 16.88 -9.59
CA VAL A 169 11.15 16.41 -9.85
C VAL A 169 11.19 15.75 -11.23
N ASN A 170 12.21 16.04 -12.01
CA ASN A 170 12.37 15.54 -13.39
C ASN A 170 11.18 15.90 -14.30
N ILE A 171 10.49 17.00 -14.00
CA ILE A 171 9.46 17.56 -14.89
C ILE A 171 10.13 18.54 -15.86
N PRO A 172 9.93 18.38 -17.17
CA PRO A 172 10.42 19.34 -18.15
C PRO A 172 9.89 20.76 -17.87
N SER A 173 10.79 21.75 -17.90
CA SER A 173 10.48 23.14 -17.51
C SER A 173 9.36 23.77 -18.33
N GLN A 174 9.16 23.34 -19.58
CA GLN A 174 8.05 23.79 -20.42
C GLN A 174 6.66 23.43 -19.85
N PHE A 175 6.57 22.50 -18.88
CA PHE A 175 5.30 22.15 -18.24
C PHE A 175 4.92 23.11 -17.10
N TYR A 176 5.87 23.90 -16.58
CA TYR A 176 5.72 24.67 -15.34
C TYR A 176 4.61 25.71 -15.41
N ALA A 177 4.53 26.50 -16.49
CA ALA A 177 3.52 27.54 -16.65
C ALA A 177 2.10 26.96 -16.52
N ARG A 178 1.84 25.86 -17.21
CA ARG A 178 0.52 25.21 -17.21
C ARG A 178 0.19 24.53 -15.88
N ILE A 179 1.20 23.99 -15.19
CA ILE A 179 1.03 23.46 -13.83
C ILE A 179 0.61 24.58 -12.87
N LYS A 180 1.27 25.75 -12.93
CA LYS A 180 0.94 26.92 -12.10
C LYS A 180 -0.47 27.42 -12.39
N GLU A 181 -0.86 27.53 -13.66
CA GLU A 181 -2.24 27.90 -14.06
C GLU A 181 -3.29 26.93 -13.48
N LEU A 182 -3.03 25.62 -13.56
CA LEU A 182 -3.94 24.62 -13.02
C LEU A 182 -4.09 24.76 -11.51
N ILE A 183 -2.98 24.98 -10.79
CA ILE A 183 -2.99 25.20 -9.34
C ILE A 183 -3.79 26.44 -8.99
N LEU A 184 -3.57 27.57 -9.68
CA LEU A 184 -4.32 28.81 -9.44
C LEU A 184 -5.82 28.65 -9.73
N LYS A 185 -6.19 27.74 -10.64
CA LYS A 185 -7.59 27.45 -10.94
C LYS A 185 -8.30 26.63 -9.85
N TYR A 186 -7.64 25.62 -9.29
CA TYR A 186 -8.26 24.67 -8.35
C TYR A 186 -7.88 24.87 -6.88
N TRP A 187 -6.95 25.77 -6.60
CA TRP A 187 -6.56 26.20 -5.26
C TRP A 187 -6.77 27.70 -5.12
N ASP A 188 -7.94 28.08 -4.61
CA ASP A 188 -8.42 29.45 -4.45
C ASP A 188 -7.46 30.38 -3.67
N LYS A 189 -6.73 29.83 -2.71
CA LYS A 189 -5.73 30.59 -1.94
C LYS A 189 -4.49 30.92 -2.77
N GLY A 190 -4.23 30.19 -3.85
CA GLY A 190 -3.12 30.40 -4.77
C GLY A 190 -1.74 29.99 -4.26
N ILE A 191 -0.72 30.38 -5.02
CA ILE A 191 0.69 30.08 -4.77
C ILE A 191 1.30 31.18 -3.90
N LYS A 192 2.06 30.79 -2.87
CA LYS A 192 2.82 31.67 -1.99
C LYS A 192 4.21 31.95 -2.55
N GLU A 193 4.91 30.90 -2.96
CA GLU A 193 6.29 30.96 -3.44
C GLU A 193 6.51 29.91 -4.53
N SER A 194 7.39 30.21 -5.49
CA SER A 194 7.80 29.32 -6.56
C SER A 194 9.32 29.37 -6.65
N LYS A 195 9.97 28.20 -6.58
CA LYS A 195 11.41 28.06 -6.78
C LYS A 195 11.64 27.08 -7.93
N GLU A 196 12.48 27.48 -8.86
CA GLU A 196 12.87 26.67 -10.00
C GLU A 196 14.37 26.42 -9.89
N GLU A 197 14.75 25.15 -9.85
CA GLU A 197 16.14 24.72 -9.94
C GLU A 197 16.25 23.69 -11.07
N GLU A 198 17.47 23.24 -11.35
CA GLU A 198 17.69 22.26 -12.41
C GLU A 198 16.86 20.99 -12.18
N ASN A 199 15.95 20.72 -13.12
CA ASN A 199 15.03 19.58 -13.10
C ASN A 199 14.11 19.52 -11.86
N THR A 200 13.86 20.65 -11.19
CA THR A 200 12.88 20.74 -10.10
C THR A 200 12.03 22.01 -10.18
N LEU A 201 10.78 21.88 -9.74
CA LEU A 201 9.91 23.01 -9.45
C LEU A 201 9.31 22.80 -8.06
N GLU A 202 9.59 23.71 -7.15
CA GLU A 202 8.97 23.74 -5.83
C GLU A 202 7.91 24.84 -5.78
N LEU A 203 6.68 24.47 -5.47
CA LEU A 203 5.57 25.40 -5.29
C LEU A 203 5.08 25.33 -3.84
N GLN A 204 5.27 26.40 -3.09
CA GLN A 204 4.63 26.58 -1.78
C GLN A 204 3.25 27.20 -1.99
N LEU A 205 2.20 26.54 -1.50
CA LEU A 205 0.83 27.01 -1.61
C LEU A 205 0.42 27.86 -0.40
N LYS A 206 -0.46 28.84 -0.59
CA LYS A 206 -1.03 29.57 0.55
C LYS A 206 -1.97 28.64 1.33
N GLY A 207 -1.78 28.54 2.65
CA GLY A 207 -2.55 27.66 3.52
C GLY A 207 -1.82 26.35 3.84
N LYS A 208 -2.58 25.29 4.16
CA LYS A 208 -2.02 23.98 4.55
C LYS A 208 -2.82 22.81 3.93
N PRO A 209 -2.85 22.68 2.59
CA PRO A 209 -3.67 21.69 1.86
C PRO A 209 -3.47 20.23 2.32
N TRP A 210 -2.27 19.88 2.82
CA TRP A 210 -1.88 18.51 3.14
C TRP A 210 -1.94 18.17 4.64
N HIS A 211 -2.29 19.13 5.50
CA HIS A 211 -2.18 19.02 6.97
C HIS A 211 -3.52 19.14 7.71
N GLY A 212 -4.65 19.02 7.01
CA GLY A 212 -5.97 19.11 7.63
C GLY A 212 -6.36 17.87 8.44
N LYS A 213 -6.89 18.09 9.66
CA LYS A 213 -7.72 17.09 10.39
C LYS A 213 -8.96 16.69 9.60
N ILE A 214 -9.46 17.64 8.81
CA ILE A 214 -10.59 17.48 7.89
C ILE A 214 -10.02 17.33 6.49
N LEU A 215 -10.65 16.47 5.71
CA LEU A 215 -10.33 16.24 4.32
C LEU A 215 -10.44 17.55 3.51
N SER A 216 -9.33 18.01 2.92
CA SER A 216 -9.32 19.22 2.08
C SER A 216 -9.82 18.90 0.67
N MET A 217 -11.12 19.03 0.42
CA MET A 217 -11.72 18.71 -0.88
C MET A 217 -11.03 19.41 -2.07
N PRO A 218 -10.71 20.73 -2.01
CA PRO A 218 -10.01 21.40 -3.11
C PRO A 218 -8.63 20.81 -3.39
N ALA A 219 -7.90 20.40 -2.34
CA ALA A 219 -6.59 19.80 -2.50
C ALA A 219 -6.63 18.42 -3.19
N ARG A 220 -7.68 17.63 -2.95
CA ARG A 220 -7.85 16.32 -3.61
C ARG A 220 -8.32 16.49 -5.06
N LEU A 221 -9.23 17.43 -5.30
CA LEU A 221 -9.64 17.81 -6.65
C LEU A 221 -8.44 18.34 -7.46
N LEU A 222 -7.57 19.16 -6.86
CA LEU A 222 -6.34 19.60 -7.52
C LEU A 222 -5.48 18.41 -7.96
N MET A 223 -5.35 17.37 -7.14
CA MET A 223 -4.54 16.19 -7.48
C MET A 223 -5.17 15.36 -8.61
N THR A 224 -6.49 15.16 -8.64
CA THR A 224 -7.16 14.47 -9.77
C THR A 224 -6.98 15.25 -11.08
N GLN A 225 -7.03 16.59 -11.00
CA GLN A 225 -6.81 17.47 -12.14
C GLN A 225 -5.35 17.46 -12.61
N LEU A 226 -4.37 17.39 -11.71
CA LEU A 226 -2.95 17.23 -12.06
C LEU A 226 -2.70 15.90 -12.78
N PHE A 227 -3.27 14.80 -12.28
CA PHE A 227 -3.19 13.50 -12.97
C PHE A 227 -3.81 13.57 -14.37
N GLY A 228 -4.96 14.23 -14.49
CA GLY A 228 -5.62 14.47 -15.78
C GLY A 228 -4.79 15.35 -16.73
N LEU A 229 -4.05 16.34 -16.23
CA LEU A 229 -3.15 17.18 -17.03
C LEU A 229 -2.00 16.34 -17.60
N PHE A 230 -1.28 15.62 -16.75
CA PHE A 230 -0.16 14.78 -17.17
C PHE A 230 -0.59 13.68 -18.13
N HIS A 231 -1.74 13.06 -17.87
CA HIS A 231 -2.30 12.04 -18.74
C HIS A 231 -2.65 12.58 -20.12
N ARG A 232 -3.41 13.68 -20.20
CA ARG A 232 -4.01 14.12 -21.47
C ARG A 232 -3.11 15.05 -22.27
N LYS A 233 -2.32 15.90 -21.61
CA LYS A 233 -1.53 16.93 -22.29
C LYS A 233 -0.06 16.56 -22.46
N TYR A 234 0.50 15.76 -21.55
CA TYR A 234 1.92 15.41 -21.60
C TYR A 234 2.18 13.93 -21.89
N ASN A 235 1.13 13.16 -22.18
CA ASN A 235 1.22 11.73 -22.48
C ASN A 235 1.99 10.92 -21.42
N LEU A 236 1.80 11.29 -20.14
CA LEU A 236 2.39 10.62 -18.99
C LEU A 236 1.32 9.80 -18.26
N GLU A 237 1.61 8.56 -17.89
CA GLU A 237 0.76 7.77 -17.01
C GLU A 237 1.32 7.71 -15.60
N LEU A 238 0.42 7.68 -14.60
CA LEU A 238 0.79 7.41 -13.22
C LEU A 238 1.34 5.99 -13.16
N TYR A 239 2.63 5.85 -12.90
CA TYR A 239 3.30 4.57 -12.87
C TYR A 239 3.21 3.93 -11.50
N CYS A 240 3.58 4.69 -10.46
CA CYS A 240 3.57 4.19 -9.10
C CYS A 240 3.57 5.32 -8.07
N ARG A 241 3.45 4.92 -6.80
CA ARG A 241 3.63 5.80 -5.66
C ARG A 241 4.92 5.47 -4.89
N LEU A 242 5.46 6.48 -4.24
CA LEU A 242 6.67 6.42 -3.42
C LEU A 242 6.32 6.97 -2.03
N ASN A 243 6.33 6.11 -1.00
CA ASN A 243 6.16 6.55 0.38
C ASN A 243 7.52 6.72 1.05
N LEU A 244 8.14 7.89 0.92
CA LEU A 244 9.48 8.15 1.46
C LEU A 244 9.52 8.58 2.93
N ARG A 245 8.38 8.97 3.51
CA ARG A 245 8.36 9.60 4.86
C ARG A 245 7.20 9.19 5.76
N CYS A 246 6.46 8.14 5.41
CA CYS A 246 5.31 7.65 6.17
C CYS A 246 4.23 8.72 6.43
N LYS A 247 4.12 9.72 5.54
CA LYS A 247 3.29 10.92 5.78
C LYS A 247 2.39 11.25 4.59
N ALA A 248 2.95 11.38 3.40
CA ALA A 248 2.18 11.56 2.18
C ALA A 248 2.94 10.94 1.01
N ASP A 249 2.20 10.43 0.04
CA ASP A 249 2.79 9.78 -1.12
C ASP A 249 3.41 10.80 -2.10
N SER A 250 4.45 10.36 -2.79
CA SER A 250 4.90 10.97 -4.04
C SER A 250 4.47 10.09 -5.20
N PHE A 251 4.25 10.68 -6.37
CA PHE A 251 3.64 10.03 -7.53
C PHE A 251 4.62 10.05 -8.69
N LEU A 252 5.08 8.87 -9.10
CA LEU A 252 6.00 8.70 -10.21
C LEU A 252 5.20 8.47 -11.50
N PHE A 253 5.60 9.15 -12.56
CA PHE A 253 4.99 9.07 -13.87
C PHE A 253 5.99 8.51 -14.87
N ARG A 254 5.47 7.89 -15.93
CA ARG A 254 6.28 7.47 -17.09
C ARG A 254 5.58 7.82 -18.40
N PRO A 255 6.31 7.95 -19.51
CA PRO A 255 5.69 8.10 -20.83
C PRO A 255 4.80 6.91 -21.17
N LYS A 256 3.66 7.17 -21.81
CA LYS A 256 2.79 6.10 -22.31
C LYS A 256 3.41 5.44 -23.55
N VAL A 257 3.29 4.12 -23.62
CA VAL A 257 3.66 3.34 -24.83
C VAL A 257 2.78 3.69 -26.03
N LYS A 258 1.51 4.01 -25.79
CA LYS A 258 0.54 4.35 -26.83
C LYS A 258 -0.22 5.59 -26.42
N GLU A 259 -0.33 6.54 -27.35
CA GLU A 259 -1.24 7.66 -27.18
C GLU A 259 -2.67 7.13 -27.09
N SER A 260 -3.32 7.37 -25.95
CA SER A 260 -4.76 7.20 -25.83
C SER A 260 -5.41 8.49 -26.29
N LYS A 261 -6.30 8.39 -27.28
CA LYS A 261 -7.18 9.48 -27.72
C LYS A 261 -8.35 9.72 -26.77
N ASP A 262 -8.49 8.90 -25.72
CA ASP A 262 -9.63 9.00 -24.81
C ASP A 262 -9.50 10.27 -23.95
N GLU A 263 -10.59 11.00 -23.80
CA GLU A 263 -10.72 12.13 -22.86
C GLU A 263 -10.77 11.63 -21.41
N ASN A 264 -9.85 10.74 -21.02
CA ASN A 264 -9.92 10.03 -19.75
C ASN A 264 -9.93 11.01 -18.58
N THR A 265 -11.05 11.00 -17.86
CA THR A 265 -11.26 11.72 -16.61
C THR A 265 -10.81 10.87 -15.44
N PHE A 266 -10.28 11.51 -14.41
CA PHE A 266 -9.99 10.88 -13.13
C PHE A 266 -11.08 11.26 -12.13
N MET A 267 -11.42 10.33 -11.26
CA MET A 267 -12.20 10.59 -10.06
C MET A 267 -11.48 10.00 -8.87
N GLY A 268 -11.91 10.34 -7.65
CA GLY A 268 -11.50 9.51 -6.53
C GLY A 268 -12.48 9.43 -5.40
N ILE A 269 -12.27 8.41 -4.58
CA ILE A 269 -13.11 8.04 -3.46
C ILE A 269 -12.24 8.14 -2.20
N CYS A 270 -12.53 9.11 -1.35
CA CYS A 270 -11.88 9.28 -0.07
C CYS A 270 -12.67 8.61 1.05
N LEU A 271 -11.99 7.81 1.87
CA LEU A 271 -12.54 7.30 3.12
C LEU A 271 -12.10 8.24 4.24
N TYR A 272 -13.03 8.79 5.02
CA TYR A 272 -12.69 9.80 6.04
C TYR A 272 -13.42 9.61 7.36
N GLY A 273 -12.77 10.07 8.41
CA GLY A 273 -13.24 9.88 9.78
C GLY A 273 -13.46 8.41 10.10
N LYS A 274 -14.61 8.09 10.70
CA LYS A 274 -14.99 6.71 11.07
C LYS A 274 -15.88 6.03 10.04
N SER A 275 -16.67 6.81 9.29
CA SER A 275 -17.77 6.29 8.46
C SER A 275 -18.03 7.06 7.18
N GLY A 276 -17.30 8.15 6.91
CA GLY A 276 -17.52 9.00 5.75
C GLY A 276 -16.90 8.41 4.48
N VAL A 277 -17.61 8.54 3.36
CA VAL A 277 -17.11 8.28 2.01
C VAL A 277 -17.38 9.53 1.19
N LEU A 278 -16.35 10.09 0.55
CA LEU A 278 -16.49 11.24 -0.33
C LEU A 278 -16.04 10.87 -1.73
N ILE A 279 -16.89 11.08 -2.72
CA ILE A 279 -16.56 10.97 -4.13
C ILE A 279 -16.20 12.35 -4.65
N ILE A 280 -15.10 12.45 -5.41
CA ILE A 280 -14.55 13.69 -5.92
C ILE A 280 -14.45 13.58 -7.44
N ASP A 281 -14.91 14.62 -8.15
CA ASP A 281 -14.76 14.77 -9.61
C ASP A 281 -15.41 13.61 -10.40
N ALA A 282 -16.57 13.14 -9.91
CA ALA A 282 -17.29 12.01 -10.49
C ALA A 282 -18.58 12.42 -11.18
N GLN A 283 -18.92 11.70 -12.24
CA GLN A 283 -20.21 11.80 -12.92
C GLN A 283 -21.32 11.13 -12.09
N SER A 284 -22.58 11.51 -12.34
CA SER A 284 -23.76 11.01 -11.61
C SER A 284 -23.91 9.48 -11.65
N GLU A 285 -23.51 8.85 -12.75
CA GLU A 285 -23.46 7.39 -12.91
C GLU A 285 -22.58 6.74 -11.83
N ALA A 286 -21.34 7.21 -11.68
CA ALA A 286 -20.40 6.68 -10.70
C ALA A 286 -20.90 6.88 -9.25
N ILE A 287 -21.54 8.02 -8.96
CA ILE A 287 -22.15 8.28 -7.65
C ILE A 287 -23.25 7.25 -7.35
N THR A 288 -24.06 6.91 -8.35
CA THR A 288 -25.15 5.94 -8.21
C THR A 288 -24.63 4.52 -7.95
N ILE A 289 -23.57 4.12 -8.67
CA ILE A 289 -22.90 2.84 -8.46
C ILE A 289 -22.33 2.74 -7.04
N VAL A 290 -21.59 3.76 -6.60
CA VAL A 290 -21.02 3.80 -5.25
C VAL A 290 -22.13 3.74 -4.19
N ARG A 291 -23.21 4.51 -4.34
CA ARG A 291 -24.37 4.47 -3.43
C ARG A 291 -24.91 3.04 -3.30
N LYS A 292 -25.16 2.37 -4.42
CA LYS A 292 -25.67 0.98 -4.46
C LYS A 292 -24.74 0.04 -3.69
N VAL A 293 -23.44 0.04 -4.03
CA VAL A 293 -22.44 -0.84 -3.38
C VAL A 293 -22.36 -0.60 -1.87
N LEU A 294 -22.31 0.67 -1.46
CA LEU A 294 -22.23 1.06 -0.06
C LEU A 294 -23.48 0.61 0.71
N GLN A 295 -24.66 0.81 0.15
CA GLN A 295 -25.91 0.38 0.75
C GLN A 295 -25.92 -1.14 0.90
N GLU A 296 -25.85 -1.88 -0.20
CA GLU A 296 -25.99 -3.34 -0.24
C GLU A 296 -24.94 -4.06 0.62
N THR A 297 -23.67 -3.72 0.44
CA THR A 297 -22.57 -4.42 1.12
C THR A 297 -22.51 -4.10 2.61
N TRP A 298 -23.02 -2.93 3.02
CA TRP A 298 -23.01 -2.48 4.41
C TRP A 298 -24.38 -2.61 5.12
N MET A 299 -25.39 -3.19 4.47
CA MET A 299 -26.74 -3.36 5.04
C MET A 299 -26.76 -4.13 6.35
N TRP A 300 -25.83 -5.08 6.54
CA TRP A 300 -25.72 -5.85 7.79
C TRP A 300 -25.49 -4.97 9.03
N ARG A 301 -25.12 -3.69 8.85
CA ARG A 301 -24.98 -2.69 9.90
C ARG A 301 -25.82 -1.43 9.66
N GLY A 302 -26.79 -1.48 8.74
CA GLY A 302 -27.72 -0.39 8.46
C GLY A 302 -27.34 0.51 7.29
N GLY A 303 -26.37 0.14 6.44
CA GLY A 303 -26.11 0.83 5.17
C GLY A 303 -25.70 2.30 5.32
N ILE A 304 -26.20 3.13 4.41
CA ILE A 304 -26.05 4.59 4.38
C ILE A 304 -27.03 5.24 5.36
N LYS A 305 -26.53 6.17 6.18
CA LYS A 305 -27.31 6.96 7.13
C LYS A 305 -27.66 8.36 6.63
N ASP A 306 -26.77 8.95 5.85
CA ASP A 306 -26.86 10.33 5.42
C ASP A 306 -26.08 10.52 4.12
N GLU A 307 -26.54 11.45 3.28
CA GLU A 307 -25.95 11.82 2.01
C GLU A 307 -25.90 13.34 1.88
N LYS A 308 -24.82 13.86 1.31
CA LYS A 308 -24.66 15.31 1.13
C LYS A 308 -23.92 15.63 -0.16
N GLU A 309 -24.51 16.53 -0.93
CA GLU A 309 -23.89 17.10 -2.11
C GLU A 309 -23.02 18.31 -1.76
N TYR A 310 -21.88 18.42 -2.42
CA TYR A 310 -20.93 19.53 -2.31
C TYR A 310 -20.50 19.95 -3.71
N VAL A 311 -19.86 21.12 -3.83
CA VAL A 311 -19.26 21.54 -5.10
C VAL A 311 -18.20 20.52 -5.54
N ALA A 312 -18.43 19.89 -6.70
CA ALA A 312 -17.59 18.85 -7.31
C ALA A 312 -17.39 17.57 -6.47
N CYS A 313 -18.17 17.37 -5.39
CA CYS A 313 -18.05 16.20 -4.54
C CYS A 313 -19.42 15.69 -4.06
N TYR A 314 -19.50 14.40 -3.74
CA TYR A 314 -20.70 13.80 -3.17
C TYR A 314 -20.33 12.90 -1.98
N GLY A 315 -20.95 13.14 -0.82
CA GLY A 315 -20.62 12.50 0.44
C GLY A 315 -21.69 11.51 0.91
N PHE A 316 -21.24 10.41 1.49
CA PHE A 316 -22.05 9.41 2.18
C PHE A 316 -21.54 9.22 3.60
N THR A 317 -22.45 9.07 4.56
CA THR A 317 -22.13 8.66 5.92
C THR A 317 -22.69 7.28 6.18
N LEU A 318 -21.83 6.30 6.47
CA LEU A 318 -22.25 4.94 6.76
C LEU A 318 -22.61 4.72 8.24
N ALA A 319 -23.45 3.74 8.49
CA ALA A 319 -23.73 3.29 9.84
C ALA A 319 -22.52 2.63 10.51
N GLY A 320 -22.21 3.05 11.75
CA GLY A 320 -21.11 2.49 12.53
C GLY A 320 -19.76 3.15 12.24
N SER A 321 -18.71 2.36 12.06
CA SER A 321 -17.34 2.88 11.91
C SER A 321 -16.46 2.03 10.96
N PRO A 322 -16.88 1.80 9.70
CA PRO A 322 -16.20 0.91 8.75
C PRO A 322 -14.70 1.19 8.63
N TRP A 323 -14.31 2.47 8.63
CA TRP A 323 -12.93 2.91 8.42
C TRP A 323 -12.12 2.96 9.72
N TRP A 324 -12.76 2.60 10.85
CA TRP A 324 -12.16 2.50 12.18
C TRP A 324 -12.64 1.23 12.88
N SER A 325 -12.49 0.09 12.20
CA SER A 325 -13.03 -1.19 12.66
C SER A 325 -12.21 -1.80 13.80
N ARG A 326 -12.78 -1.94 15.00
CA ARG A 326 -12.17 -2.72 16.11
C ARG A 326 -12.52 -4.21 16.05
N LYS A 327 -13.64 -4.55 15.42
CA LYS A 327 -14.16 -5.92 15.35
C LYS A 327 -13.71 -6.59 14.06
N ARG A 328 -13.28 -7.86 14.15
CA ARG A 328 -12.80 -8.66 13.00
C ARG A 328 -13.80 -8.69 11.84
N LYS A 329 -15.07 -9.02 12.11
CA LYS A 329 -16.13 -9.03 11.09
C LYS A 329 -16.26 -7.68 10.39
N GLN A 330 -16.26 -6.59 11.14
CA GLN A 330 -16.33 -5.25 10.55
C GLN A 330 -15.14 -4.94 9.65
N SER A 331 -13.93 -5.29 10.09
CA SER A 331 -12.68 -5.10 9.35
C SER A 331 -12.66 -5.87 8.02
N ALA A 332 -13.21 -7.09 8.00
CA ALA A 332 -13.38 -7.88 6.78
C ALA A 332 -14.43 -7.27 5.85
N MET A 333 -15.60 -6.88 6.38
CA MET A 333 -16.65 -6.27 5.57
C MET A 333 -16.20 -4.93 4.95
N SER A 334 -15.38 -4.13 5.62
CA SER A 334 -14.87 -2.88 5.03
C SER A 334 -13.98 -3.14 3.81
N ARG A 335 -13.24 -4.24 3.81
CA ARG A 335 -12.42 -4.67 2.66
C ARG A 335 -13.27 -5.26 1.55
N LEU A 336 -14.36 -5.94 1.90
CA LEU A 336 -15.36 -6.40 0.94
C LEU A 336 -16.04 -5.24 0.21
N VAL A 337 -16.35 -4.13 0.91
CA VAL A 337 -16.86 -2.90 0.27
C VAL A 337 -15.90 -2.45 -0.85
N ILE A 338 -14.59 -2.44 -0.59
CA ILE A 338 -13.62 -2.06 -1.61
C ILE A 338 -13.56 -3.08 -2.75
N CYS A 339 -13.66 -4.40 -2.48
CA CYS A 339 -13.78 -5.40 -3.54
C CYS A 339 -14.98 -5.10 -4.45
N ARG A 340 -16.16 -4.86 -3.88
CA ARG A 340 -17.38 -4.58 -4.65
C ARG A 340 -17.32 -3.25 -5.39
N LEU A 341 -16.68 -2.23 -4.81
CA LEU A 341 -16.45 -0.97 -5.52
C LEU A 341 -15.55 -1.17 -6.74
N ILE A 342 -14.47 -1.96 -6.63
CA ILE A 342 -13.60 -2.26 -7.76
C ILE A 342 -14.38 -2.99 -8.86
N GLU A 343 -15.14 -4.03 -8.50
CA GLU A 343 -15.92 -4.85 -9.44
C GLU A 343 -16.96 -4.02 -10.20
N GLU A 344 -17.82 -3.28 -9.48
CA GLU A 344 -18.94 -2.54 -10.09
C GLU A 344 -18.49 -1.28 -10.83
N LEU A 345 -17.43 -0.61 -10.36
CA LEU A 345 -16.89 0.55 -11.09
C LEU A 345 -16.17 0.11 -12.36
N GLN A 346 -15.42 -1.00 -12.33
CA GLN A 346 -14.75 -1.49 -13.54
C GLN A 346 -15.72 -1.98 -14.60
N SER A 347 -16.80 -2.67 -14.21
CA SER A 347 -17.88 -3.03 -15.15
C SER A 347 -18.56 -1.80 -15.74
N SER A 348 -18.48 -0.66 -15.05
CA SER A 348 -19.04 0.63 -15.45
C SER A 348 -17.98 1.62 -15.98
N SER A 349 -16.94 1.11 -16.63
CA SER A 349 -15.92 1.93 -17.31
C SER A 349 -15.00 2.74 -16.39
N TRP A 350 -14.78 2.34 -15.14
CA TRP A 350 -13.88 3.02 -14.20
C TRP A 350 -12.84 2.05 -13.63
N LYS A 351 -11.59 2.20 -14.05
CA LYS A 351 -10.46 1.39 -13.57
C LYS A 351 -9.81 2.03 -12.35
N ILE A 352 -9.63 1.24 -11.29
CA ILE A 352 -8.80 1.62 -10.15
C ILE A 352 -7.33 1.74 -10.61
N ILE A 353 -6.69 2.87 -10.27
CA ILE A 353 -5.29 3.16 -10.62
C ILE A 353 -4.39 3.05 -9.41
N THR A 354 -4.75 3.66 -8.28
CA THR A 354 -3.95 3.61 -7.05
C THR A 354 -4.76 3.95 -5.81
N GLY A 355 -4.24 3.57 -4.64
CA GLY A 355 -4.54 4.20 -3.36
C GLY A 355 -3.49 5.26 -3.09
N ALA A 356 -3.87 6.41 -2.55
CA ALA A 356 -2.97 7.54 -2.38
C ALA A 356 -3.17 8.27 -1.04
N ALA A 357 -2.09 8.37 -0.26
CA ALA A 357 -2.04 9.15 0.96
C ALA A 357 -1.75 10.64 0.65
N PHE A 358 -2.82 11.45 0.54
CA PHE A 358 -2.70 12.90 0.32
C PHE A 358 -2.53 13.74 1.60
N SER A 359 -2.47 13.10 2.77
CA SER A 359 -2.48 13.80 4.05
C SER A 359 -1.56 13.11 5.06
N LYS A 360 -0.86 13.96 5.82
CA LYS A 360 0.05 13.55 6.89
C LYS A 360 -0.66 13.19 8.21
N HIS A 361 -1.99 13.34 8.27
CA HIS A 361 -2.77 13.04 9.45
C HIS A 361 -3.28 11.59 9.45
N SER A 362 -3.03 10.91 10.57
CA SER A 362 -3.48 9.56 10.90
C SER A 362 -4.97 9.24 10.71
N MET A 363 -5.86 10.23 10.75
CA MET A 363 -7.29 9.94 10.58
C MET A 363 -7.68 9.79 9.12
N ASN A 364 -6.89 10.35 8.20
CA ASN A 364 -7.15 10.28 6.78
C ASN A 364 -6.65 8.96 6.24
N LYS A 365 -7.52 8.27 5.50
CA LYS A 365 -7.21 7.05 4.79
C LYS A 365 -6.72 7.40 3.38
N ASP A 366 -6.28 6.38 2.66
CA ASP A 366 -5.93 6.55 1.27
C ASP A 366 -7.16 6.92 0.44
N MET A 367 -6.97 7.84 -0.49
CA MET A 367 -7.92 8.11 -1.55
C MET A 367 -7.74 7.08 -2.65
N LEU A 368 -8.83 6.44 -3.05
CA LEU A 368 -8.86 5.50 -4.16
C LEU A 368 -9.05 6.29 -5.45
N VAL A 369 -8.09 6.25 -6.35
CA VAL A 369 -8.09 7.01 -7.60
C VAL A 369 -8.53 6.11 -8.74
N PHE A 370 -9.59 6.51 -9.44
CA PHE A 370 -10.11 5.79 -10.60
C PHE A 370 -9.95 6.64 -11.86
N GLN A 371 -9.81 5.96 -12.99
CA GLN A 371 -9.72 6.55 -14.31
C GLN A 371 -10.77 5.94 -15.22
N LYS A 372 -11.43 6.76 -16.03
CA LYS A 372 -12.35 6.24 -17.05
C LYS A 372 -11.58 5.30 -18.00
N CYS A 373 -12.19 4.18 -18.37
CA CYS A 373 -11.61 3.15 -19.21
C CYS A 373 -12.71 2.41 -19.98
N LYS A 374 -12.35 1.38 -20.76
CA LYS A 374 -13.36 0.46 -21.30
C LYS A 374 -13.98 -0.37 -20.17
N PRO A 375 -15.29 -0.68 -20.22
CA PRO A 375 -15.92 -1.62 -19.29
C PRO A 375 -15.13 -2.93 -19.20
N MET A 376 -14.92 -3.43 -17.98
CA MET A 376 -14.28 -4.72 -17.72
C MET A 376 -14.96 -5.39 -16.54
N ASN A 377 -15.46 -6.60 -16.77
CA ASN A 377 -15.94 -7.44 -15.69
C ASN A 377 -14.74 -8.11 -15.02
N VAL A 378 -14.63 -7.95 -13.69
CA VAL A 378 -13.59 -8.57 -12.89
C VAL A 378 -14.20 -9.22 -11.66
N SER A 379 -13.47 -10.17 -11.08
CA SER A 379 -13.62 -10.55 -9.67
C SER A 379 -12.51 -9.91 -8.86
N SER A 380 -12.80 -9.47 -7.64
CA SER A 380 -11.84 -8.84 -6.74
C SER A 380 -11.72 -9.60 -5.42
N MET A 381 -10.49 -9.81 -4.95
CA MET A 381 -10.22 -10.32 -3.61
C MET A 381 -9.25 -9.42 -2.86
N CYS A 382 -9.17 -9.57 -1.54
CA CYS A 382 -8.27 -8.79 -0.71
C CYS A 382 -7.36 -9.68 0.12
N LEU A 383 -6.05 -9.44 0.04
CA LEU A 383 -5.01 -9.98 0.92
C LEU A 383 -4.58 -8.87 1.88
N CYS A 384 -4.67 -9.13 3.17
CA CYS A 384 -4.69 -8.10 4.19
C CYS A 384 -3.76 -8.48 5.34
N PRO A 385 -2.54 -7.91 5.39
CA PRO A 385 -1.73 -7.98 6.60
C PRO A 385 -2.39 -7.14 7.69
N VAL A 386 -2.49 -7.70 8.90
CA VAL A 386 -3.18 -7.09 10.06
C VAL A 386 -2.34 -7.25 11.29
N GLY A 387 -2.30 -6.20 12.11
CA GLY A 387 -1.51 -6.27 13.32
C GLY A 387 -0.02 -6.47 13.00
N ALA A 388 0.71 -7.12 13.91
CA ALA A 388 2.13 -7.42 13.69
C ALA A 388 2.36 -8.74 12.94
N ASN A 389 1.39 -9.66 12.95
CA ASN A 389 1.61 -11.06 12.56
C ASN A 389 0.38 -11.80 12.04
N LYS A 390 -0.61 -11.12 11.47
CA LYS A 390 -1.75 -11.80 10.84
C LYS A 390 -1.81 -11.48 9.36
N LEU A 391 -2.27 -12.44 8.58
CA LEU A 391 -2.56 -12.28 7.17
C LEU A 391 -3.98 -12.78 6.92
N ARG A 392 -4.81 -11.96 6.30
CA ARG A 392 -6.23 -12.24 6.05
C ARG A 392 -6.50 -12.30 4.57
N LEU A 393 -7.41 -13.19 4.17
CA LEU A 393 -7.99 -13.21 2.84
C LEU A 393 -9.48 -12.95 2.93
N VAL A 394 -9.97 -12.01 2.13
CA VAL A 394 -11.39 -11.63 2.03
C VAL A 394 -11.82 -11.76 0.57
N ASN A 395 -12.98 -12.36 0.35
CA ASN A 395 -13.55 -12.60 -0.98
C ASN A 395 -12.66 -13.44 -1.91
N ALA A 396 -11.85 -14.33 -1.34
CA ALA A 396 -11.04 -15.29 -2.10
C ALA A 396 -11.67 -16.68 -2.07
N THR A 397 -11.38 -17.50 -3.09
CA THR A 397 -11.89 -18.87 -3.17
C THR A 397 -11.11 -19.82 -2.26
N SER A 398 -11.69 -21.01 -2.00
CA SER A 398 -11.05 -22.08 -1.22
C SER A 398 -9.71 -22.52 -1.81
N GLU A 399 -9.59 -22.54 -3.14
CA GLU A 399 -8.34 -22.79 -3.86
C GLU A 399 -7.26 -21.76 -3.49
N ILE A 400 -7.57 -20.46 -3.56
CA ILE A 400 -6.62 -19.40 -3.19
C ILE A 400 -6.25 -19.49 -1.71
N PHE A 401 -7.18 -19.88 -0.83
CA PHE A 401 -6.86 -20.16 0.57
C PHE A 401 -5.84 -21.29 0.72
N ALA A 402 -5.96 -22.35 -0.08
CA ALA A 402 -5.02 -23.47 -0.05
C ALA A 402 -3.64 -23.06 -0.57
N THR A 403 -3.60 -22.38 -1.72
CA THR A 403 -2.37 -21.83 -2.30
C THR A 403 -1.63 -20.92 -1.33
N VAL A 404 -2.31 -19.94 -0.73
CA VAL A 404 -1.64 -19.00 0.19
C VAL A 404 -1.20 -19.71 1.47
N ARG A 405 -1.94 -20.71 1.97
CA ARG A 405 -1.50 -21.53 3.12
C ARG A 405 -0.18 -22.23 2.82
N GLU A 406 -0.09 -22.90 1.67
CA GLU A 406 1.10 -23.64 1.25
C GLU A 406 2.31 -22.72 1.11
N LEU A 407 2.17 -21.58 0.43
CA LEU A 407 3.26 -20.62 0.26
C LEU A 407 3.75 -20.04 1.59
N ILE A 408 2.87 -19.80 2.56
CA ILE A 408 3.29 -19.41 3.90
C ILE A 408 4.07 -20.56 4.56
N GLN A 409 3.59 -21.81 4.47
CA GLN A 409 4.27 -22.95 5.08
C GLN A 409 5.67 -23.20 4.51
N THR A 410 5.86 -22.91 3.22
CA THR A 410 7.12 -23.10 2.50
C THR A 410 8.09 -21.93 2.69
N HIS A 411 7.61 -20.69 2.59
CA HIS A 411 8.48 -19.51 2.50
C HIS A 411 8.47 -18.60 3.73
N TRP A 412 7.62 -18.86 4.73
CA TRP A 412 7.67 -18.17 6.01
C TRP A 412 8.46 -19.01 7.05
N PRO A 413 9.66 -18.59 7.48
CA PRO A 413 10.56 -19.43 8.27
C PRO A 413 9.96 -19.96 9.58
N THR A 414 9.10 -19.17 10.22
CA THR A 414 8.51 -19.53 11.52
C THR A 414 7.12 -20.16 11.41
N ARG A 415 6.62 -20.38 10.18
CA ARG A 415 5.34 -21.06 9.86
C ARG A 415 4.08 -20.41 10.47
N ILE A 416 2.93 -21.03 10.18
CA ILE A 416 1.62 -20.61 10.68
C ILE A 416 1.45 -21.04 12.15
N LYS A 417 1.10 -20.09 13.02
CA LYS A 417 0.74 -20.35 14.41
C LYS A 417 -0.70 -20.85 14.55
N ARG A 418 -1.62 -20.26 13.77
CA ARG A 418 -3.05 -20.59 13.83
C ARG A 418 -3.76 -20.16 12.56
N GLU A 419 -4.75 -20.94 12.14
CA GLU A 419 -5.68 -20.60 11.07
C GLU A 419 -7.11 -20.48 11.62
N ARG A 420 -7.90 -19.52 11.11
CA ARG A 420 -9.33 -19.36 11.46
C ARG A 420 -10.16 -18.93 10.26
N ARG A 421 -11.22 -19.67 9.99
CA ARG A 421 -12.31 -19.27 9.10
C ARG A 421 -13.41 -18.58 9.89
N TYR A 422 -14.07 -17.61 9.28
CA TYR A 422 -15.15 -16.87 9.91
C TYR A 422 -16.40 -16.90 9.04
N ARG A 423 -17.56 -17.01 9.69
CA ARG A 423 -18.85 -16.85 9.04
C ARG A 423 -19.12 -15.35 8.83
N THR A 424 -18.91 -14.89 7.59
CA THR A 424 -19.29 -13.56 7.12
C THR A 424 -20.00 -13.68 5.77
N PRO A 425 -20.74 -12.66 5.31
CA PRO A 425 -21.36 -12.67 3.98
C PRO A 425 -20.39 -12.92 2.82
N ALA A 426 -19.08 -12.73 3.03
CA ALA A 426 -18.04 -13.14 2.11
C ALA A 426 -17.11 -14.18 2.75
N ALA A 427 -16.43 -14.96 1.92
CA ALA A 427 -15.37 -15.87 2.36
C ALA A 427 -14.26 -15.08 3.10
N PHE A 428 -13.96 -15.51 4.32
CA PHE A 428 -12.97 -14.84 5.18
C PHE A 428 -12.10 -15.84 5.94
N LEU A 429 -10.79 -15.79 5.67
CA LEU A 429 -9.75 -16.59 6.31
C LEU A 429 -8.70 -15.70 6.99
N GLU A 430 -8.24 -16.08 8.18
CA GLU A 430 -7.14 -15.43 8.90
C GLU A 430 -6.05 -16.45 9.26
N PHE A 431 -4.83 -16.19 8.83
CA PHE A 431 -3.62 -16.81 9.32
C PHE A 431 -3.02 -15.92 10.42
N LYS A 432 -2.68 -16.51 11.57
CA LYS A 432 -1.77 -15.92 12.55
C LYS A 432 -0.43 -16.59 12.35
N LEU A 433 0.60 -15.79 12.11
CA LEU A 433 1.97 -16.21 11.87
C LEU A 433 2.76 -16.20 13.19
N ASN A 434 3.77 -17.05 13.29
CA ASN A 434 4.84 -16.83 14.28
C ASN A 434 5.70 -15.64 13.83
N GLY A 435 6.41 -15.00 14.77
CA GLY A 435 7.16 -13.76 14.50
C GLY A 435 6.30 -12.51 14.37
N LYS A 436 6.89 -11.43 13.84
CA LYS A 436 6.29 -10.11 13.63
C LYS A 436 6.58 -9.56 12.20
N PRO A 437 6.13 -10.25 11.13
CA PRO A 437 6.43 -9.92 9.72
C PRO A 437 6.12 -8.47 9.31
N TRP A 438 5.11 -7.86 9.92
CA TRP A 438 4.63 -6.53 9.52
C TRP A 438 5.15 -5.41 10.43
N SER A 439 5.99 -5.72 11.42
CA SER A 439 6.45 -4.74 12.40
C SER A 439 7.52 -3.80 11.87
N GLY A 440 8.40 -4.29 10.99
CA GLY A 440 9.52 -3.51 10.44
C GLY A 440 10.75 -3.38 11.33
N LYS A 441 10.72 -3.90 12.56
CA LYS A 441 11.85 -3.83 13.51
C LYS A 441 12.85 -4.98 13.36
N THR A 442 12.45 -6.07 12.72
CA THR A 442 13.20 -7.32 12.68
C THR A 442 13.50 -7.74 11.23
N THR A 443 14.41 -8.69 11.08
CA THR A 443 14.71 -9.38 9.81
C THR A 443 13.49 -10.11 9.22
N ASP A 444 12.42 -10.26 10.01
CA ASP A 444 11.12 -10.75 9.57
C ASP A 444 10.55 -9.93 8.39
N SER A 445 10.80 -8.62 8.33
CA SER A 445 10.30 -7.76 7.25
C SER A 445 10.88 -8.13 5.87
N PHE A 446 12.16 -8.51 5.85
CA PHE A 446 12.84 -9.02 4.65
C PHE A 446 12.25 -10.37 4.24
N SER A 447 12.11 -11.29 5.20
CA SER A 447 11.50 -12.62 4.97
C SER A 447 10.03 -12.52 4.54
N ALA A 448 9.30 -11.54 5.06
CA ALA A 448 7.90 -11.32 4.73
C ALA A 448 7.78 -10.80 3.29
N SER A 449 8.65 -9.88 2.88
CA SER A 449 8.69 -9.38 1.51
C SER A 449 9.08 -10.50 0.53
N ASN A 450 10.01 -11.38 0.90
CA ASN A 450 10.34 -12.58 0.14
C ASN A 450 9.11 -13.51 -0.03
N MET A 451 8.43 -13.87 1.06
CA MET A 451 7.18 -14.66 1.01
C MET A 451 6.13 -13.99 0.12
N MET A 452 6.01 -12.67 0.17
CA MET A 452 5.06 -11.91 -0.64
C MET A 452 5.40 -11.95 -2.13
N CYS A 453 6.68 -12.03 -2.54
CA CYS A 453 7.07 -12.26 -3.94
C CYS A 453 6.49 -13.59 -4.46
N TYR A 454 6.62 -14.68 -3.70
CA TYR A 454 6.06 -15.99 -4.07
C TYR A 454 4.52 -15.96 -4.13
N ILE A 455 3.87 -15.32 -3.16
CA ILE A 455 2.41 -15.14 -3.17
C ILE A 455 1.98 -14.37 -4.42
N MET A 456 2.63 -13.24 -4.75
CA MET A 456 2.28 -12.46 -5.93
C MET A 456 2.50 -13.22 -7.24
N GLN A 457 3.61 -13.95 -7.35
CA GLN A 457 3.87 -14.79 -8.51
C GLN A 457 2.77 -15.81 -8.74
N GLU A 458 2.43 -16.55 -7.69
CA GLU A 458 1.48 -17.64 -7.81
C GLU A 458 0.06 -17.12 -8.07
N LEU A 459 -0.31 -16.02 -7.44
CA LEU A 459 -1.56 -15.32 -7.76
C LEU A 459 -1.60 -14.87 -9.22
N GLN A 460 -0.51 -14.28 -9.74
CA GLN A 460 -0.43 -13.89 -11.14
C GLN A 460 -0.52 -15.10 -12.08
N ARG A 461 0.12 -16.23 -11.75
CA ARG A 461 0.01 -17.48 -12.52
C ARG A 461 -1.44 -17.97 -12.59
N GLN A 462 -2.22 -17.76 -11.54
CA GLN A 462 -3.65 -18.05 -11.48
C GLN A 462 -4.55 -16.93 -12.05
N GLY A 463 -3.97 -15.92 -12.72
CA GLY A 463 -4.68 -14.83 -13.39
C GLY A 463 -5.07 -13.65 -12.49
N TRP A 464 -4.65 -13.64 -11.22
CA TRP A 464 -4.89 -12.56 -10.28
C TRP A 464 -3.78 -11.50 -10.35
N LYS A 465 -4.14 -10.26 -10.64
CA LYS A 465 -3.19 -9.13 -10.72
C LYS A 465 -3.43 -8.16 -9.58
N LEU A 466 -2.37 -7.65 -8.96
CA LEU A 466 -2.50 -6.60 -7.96
C LEU A 466 -3.06 -5.34 -8.64
N ALA A 467 -4.21 -4.87 -8.16
CA ALA A 467 -4.89 -3.69 -8.69
C ALA A 467 -4.77 -2.48 -7.77
N LEU A 468 -4.68 -2.72 -6.45
CA LEU A 468 -4.68 -1.67 -5.45
C LEU A 468 -3.93 -2.12 -4.21
N SER A 469 -3.16 -1.19 -3.64
CA SER A 469 -2.71 -1.26 -2.26
C SER A 469 -3.12 0.03 -1.57
N ALA A 470 -3.80 -0.09 -0.42
CA ALA A 470 -4.34 1.06 0.29
C ALA A 470 -4.52 0.81 1.80
N ASP A 471 -4.34 1.86 2.59
CA ASP A 471 -4.81 1.94 3.97
C ASP A 471 -6.26 2.44 3.98
N ILE A 472 -7.18 1.56 4.38
CA ILE A 472 -8.60 1.86 4.52
C ILE A 472 -9.10 1.72 5.97
N ALA A 473 -8.23 1.28 6.88
CA ALA A 473 -8.61 0.81 8.21
C ALA A 473 -7.58 1.20 9.27
N ALA A 474 -7.02 2.40 9.17
CA ALA A 474 -6.11 2.96 10.14
C ALA A 474 -6.70 3.04 11.57
N LYS A 475 -6.45 2.01 12.38
CA LYS A 475 -6.41 2.10 13.84
C LYS A 475 -5.00 2.55 14.20
N TYR A 476 -4.84 3.63 14.97
CA TYR A 476 -3.54 4.02 15.50
C TYR A 476 -3.38 3.49 16.93
N MET A 477 -2.17 3.06 17.30
CA MET A 477 -1.78 2.98 18.71
C MET A 477 -1.33 4.35 19.18
N TYR A 478 -1.76 4.72 20.38
CA TYR A 478 -1.22 5.85 21.13
C TYR A 478 -0.22 5.31 22.18
N PRO A 479 0.85 6.06 22.51
CA PRO A 479 1.78 5.67 23.57
C PRO A 479 1.02 5.37 24.88
N GLY A 480 1.29 4.20 25.48
CA GLY A 480 0.69 3.76 26.75
C GLY A 480 -0.56 2.88 26.66
N GLU A 481 -1.03 2.49 25.47
CA GLU A 481 -2.18 1.55 25.33
C GLU A 481 -1.78 0.06 25.21
N ASP A 482 -0.48 -0.28 25.09
CA ASP A 482 0.07 -1.65 25.14
C ASP A 482 1.49 -1.60 25.78
N ASP A 483 1.72 -2.29 26.91
CA ASP A 483 2.90 -2.21 27.80
C ASP A 483 4.25 -2.76 27.25
N ASP A 484 4.35 -3.10 25.96
CA ASP A 484 5.52 -3.82 25.41
C ASP A 484 6.33 -3.05 24.34
N ASP A 485 6.00 -1.78 24.05
CA ASP A 485 6.72 -0.99 23.03
C ASP A 485 6.96 0.46 23.52
N ASP A 486 8.14 0.70 24.11
CA ASP A 486 8.67 1.99 24.62
C ASP A 486 8.94 3.05 23.51
N ASP A 487 7.97 3.33 22.63
CA ASP A 487 8.14 4.35 21.57
C ASP A 487 6.99 5.39 21.61
N ASP A 488 7.37 6.67 21.72
CA ASP A 488 6.50 7.88 21.78
C ASP A 488 5.73 8.21 20.49
N ASP A 489 5.83 7.40 19.43
CA ASP A 489 5.24 7.70 18.11
C ASP A 489 3.90 6.97 17.86
N ASN A 490 2.87 7.72 17.46
CA ASN A 490 1.61 7.15 16.96
C ASN A 490 1.81 6.41 15.64
N TYR A 491 1.45 5.13 15.55
CA TYR A 491 1.58 4.34 14.32
C TYR A 491 0.29 3.56 13.99
N ALA A 492 0.06 3.33 12.68
CA ALA A 492 -1.04 2.51 12.22
C ALA A 492 -0.79 1.05 12.62
N ILE A 493 -1.80 0.41 13.21
CA ILE A 493 -1.77 -0.99 13.62
C ILE A 493 -1.86 -1.91 12.40
N ASP A 494 -2.61 -1.50 11.39
CA ASP A 494 -2.68 -2.23 10.14
C ASP A 494 -1.77 -1.53 9.14
N VAL A 495 -1.02 -2.34 8.39
CA VAL A 495 -0.32 -1.90 7.18
C VAL A 495 -1.31 -1.96 6.01
N GLN A 496 -0.88 -1.59 4.81
CA GLN A 496 -1.80 -1.53 3.68
C GLN A 496 -2.35 -2.91 3.30
N SER A 497 -3.62 -2.90 2.89
CA SER A 497 -4.26 -4.09 2.32
C SER A 497 -4.09 -4.09 0.81
N LEU A 498 -4.04 -5.27 0.22
CA LEU A 498 -3.80 -5.52 -1.18
C LEU A 498 -5.07 -6.07 -1.83
N TRP A 499 -5.52 -5.48 -2.92
CA TRP A 499 -6.62 -6.00 -3.71
C TRP A 499 -6.12 -6.51 -5.05
N PHE A 500 -6.56 -7.73 -5.37
CA PHE A 500 -6.23 -8.41 -6.60
C PHE A 500 -7.49 -8.56 -7.45
N VAL A 501 -7.35 -8.38 -8.77
CA VAL A 501 -8.44 -8.55 -9.74
C VAL A 501 -8.14 -9.68 -10.70
N ASN A 502 -9.19 -10.38 -11.14
CA ASN A 502 -9.11 -11.44 -12.12
C ASN A 502 -10.23 -11.29 -13.16
N GLN A 503 -9.87 -11.25 -14.44
CA GLN A 503 -10.80 -11.08 -15.57
C GLN A 503 -11.39 -12.40 -16.08
N SER A 504 -10.67 -13.52 -15.94
CA SER A 504 -11.08 -14.79 -16.57
C SER A 504 -12.20 -15.51 -15.82
N ARG A 505 -12.39 -15.24 -14.52
CA ARG A 505 -13.40 -15.93 -13.70
C ARG A 505 -14.84 -15.46 -13.89
N VAL A 506 -15.08 -14.26 -14.42
CA VAL A 506 -16.45 -13.80 -14.68
C VAL A 506 -17.06 -14.51 -15.89
N ALA A 507 -16.23 -15.03 -16.80
CA ALA A 507 -16.71 -15.83 -17.93
C ALA A 507 -17.20 -17.24 -17.53
N SER A 508 -16.83 -17.73 -16.33
CA SER A 508 -17.11 -19.11 -15.89
C SER A 508 -18.29 -19.27 -14.93
N THR A 509 -18.93 -18.21 -14.45
CA THR A 509 -20.01 -18.29 -13.45
C THR A 509 -21.42 -18.45 -14.04
N SER A 510 -21.55 -18.85 -15.31
CA SER A 510 -22.85 -19.24 -15.89
C SER A 510 -23.17 -20.75 -15.73
N GLY A 511 -22.55 -21.45 -14.77
CA GLY A 511 -22.74 -22.89 -14.59
C GLY A 511 -22.63 -23.36 -13.15
N LYS A 512 -23.80 -23.69 -12.57
CA LYS A 512 -24.06 -24.58 -11.42
C LYS A 512 -23.30 -24.28 -10.12
N GLU A 513 -23.96 -23.56 -9.20
CA GLU A 513 -23.67 -23.66 -7.78
C GLU A 513 -24.11 -25.05 -7.28
N ASP A 514 -23.15 -25.80 -6.74
CA ASP A 514 -23.34 -27.10 -6.11
C ASP A 514 -23.61 -26.86 -4.62
N ASP A 515 -24.89 -26.86 -4.26
CA ASP A 515 -25.43 -26.42 -2.97
C ASP A 515 -25.47 -27.56 -1.92
N SER A 516 -24.54 -28.52 -2.01
CA SER A 516 -24.53 -29.68 -1.11
C SER A 516 -23.21 -29.80 -0.37
N LEU A 517 -22.99 -28.98 0.66
CA LEU A 517 -22.00 -29.22 1.73
C LEU A 517 -22.27 -28.31 2.95
N PHE A 518 -23.51 -28.26 3.42
CA PHE A 518 -23.83 -27.76 4.76
C PHE A 518 -24.61 -28.84 5.51
N GLY A 519 -23.88 -29.65 6.28
CA GLY A 519 -24.49 -30.48 7.31
C GLY A 519 -25.08 -29.59 8.40
N GLU A 520 -26.39 -29.63 8.54
CA GLU A 520 -27.13 -29.05 9.66
C GLU A 520 -26.87 -29.87 10.92
N GLU A 521 -26.17 -29.30 11.90
CA GLU A 521 -26.30 -29.71 13.30
C GLU A 521 -27.40 -28.85 13.93
N ASN A 522 -28.57 -29.47 14.13
CA ASN A 522 -29.68 -28.96 14.94
C ASN A 522 -29.28 -28.87 16.43
N PRO A 523 -29.48 -27.73 17.11
CA PRO A 523 -29.70 -27.74 18.54
C PRO A 523 -31.20 -27.69 18.83
N SER A 524 -31.68 -28.79 19.41
CA SER A 524 -33.01 -28.98 19.99
C SER A 524 -33.40 -27.79 20.87
N THR A 525 -34.48 -27.09 20.51
CA THR A 525 -35.12 -26.11 21.39
C THR A 525 -36.58 -26.50 21.57
N THR A 526 -36.84 -27.12 22.71
CA THR A 526 -38.18 -27.48 23.20
C THR A 526 -38.94 -26.19 23.53
N PHE A 527 -39.98 -25.87 22.76
CA PHE A 527 -40.94 -24.83 23.13
C PHE A 527 -42.07 -25.46 23.96
N LEU A 528 -42.12 -25.10 25.24
CA LEU A 528 -43.30 -25.28 26.09
C LEU A 528 -44.34 -24.23 25.70
N THR A 529 -45.52 -24.71 25.38
CA THR A 529 -46.76 -23.95 25.17
C THR A 529 -47.32 -23.49 26.52
N GLU A 530 -47.46 -22.19 26.73
CA GLU A 530 -48.40 -21.63 27.71
C GLU A 530 -49.46 -20.80 27.00
N THR A 531 -50.64 -21.41 26.94
CA THR A 531 -51.95 -20.78 26.76
C THR A 531 -52.26 -19.89 27.95
N THR A 532 -52.66 -18.64 27.72
CA THR A 532 -53.44 -17.88 28.71
C THR A 532 -54.66 -17.30 28.02
N ALA A 533 -55.81 -17.82 28.42
CA ALA A 533 -57.12 -17.32 28.07
C ALA A 533 -57.52 -16.17 29.01
N VAL A 534 -58.35 -15.30 28.44
CA VAL A 534 -59.04 -14.17 29.06
C VAL A 534 -59.91 -14.61 30.25
N ARG A 535 -59.73 -13.94 31.40
CA ARG A 535 -60.82 -13.33 32.19
C ARG A 535 -60.28 -12.30 33.16
#